data_AF-A0A7V9IFM4-F1
#
_entry.id   AF-A0A7V9IFM4-F1
#
_cell.length_a   1.000
_cell.length_b   1.000
_cell.length_c   1.000
_cell.angle_alpha   90.00
_cell.angle_beta   90.00
_cell.angle_gamma   90.00
#
_symmetry.space_group_name_H-M   'P 1'
#
loop_
_entity.id
_entity.type
_entity.pdbx_description
1 polymer ?
#
loop_
_entity_poly.entity_id
_entity_poly.type
_entity_poly.pdbx_seq_one_letter_code
_entity_poly.pdbx_strand_id
1 'polypeptide(L)'
;MTSLSLYEDLLAPGEELELAAGGRMIYVASGEIAGLHAGHAAFGADEATLAAGQDGATVLRWELTEWSVEDAKLSAHVELDPWADYIMRCEASSATGAGEGSDPGIGCVLRGELSVDGELVRPFGAWTEPAELSGRGSFVRVVLVLAEDANGDALAQGTVRL
;
A
#
# COMPACT_ATOMS: atom_id res chain seq x y z
N MET A 1 7.74 -13.37 -12.55
CA MET A 1 6.84 -12.28 -13.02
C MET A 1 6.52 -11.48 -11.78
N THR A 2 6.77 -10.17 -11.80
CA THR A 2 6.64 -9.35 -10.60
C THR A 2 5.17 -9.10 -10.27
N SER A 3 4.84 -9.22 -8.99
CA SER A 3 3.52 -8.90 -8.46
C SER A 3 3.65 -7.86 -7.34
N LEU A 4 2.69 -6.95 -7.30
CA LEU A 4 2.43 -6.11 -6.14
C LEU A 4 1.34 -6.80 -5.32
N SER A 5 1.62 -7.09 -4.06
CA SER A 5 0.69 -7.80 -3.17
C SER A 5 0.38 -6.94 -1.95
N LEU A 6 -0.89 -6.77 -1.62
CA LEU A 6 -1.37 -6.13 -0.41
C LEU A 6 -1.70 -7.18 0.65
N TYR A 7 -1.22 -6.94 1.86
CA TYR A 7 -1.54 -7.67 3.08
C TYR A 7 -2.22 -6.77 4.09
N GLU A 8 -3.07 -7.36 4.92
CA GLU A 8 -3.62 -6.73 6.12
C GLU A 8 -3.15 -7.53 7.32
N ASP A 9 -2.21 -6.96 8.06
CA ASP A 9 -1.64 -7.57 9.26
C ASP A 9 -2.37 -7.00 10.49
N LEU A 10 -3.04 -7.89 11.24
CA LEU A 10 -3.72 -7.56 12.50
C LEU A 10 -2.87 -8.04 13.67
N LEU A 11 -2.14 -7.12 14.29
CA LEU A 11 -1.17 -7.42 15.33
C LEU A 11 -1.74 -7.13 16.72
N ALA A 12 -1.65 -8.11 17.61
CA ALA A 12 -1.93 -7.95 19.02
C ALA A 12 -0.86 -7.05 19.70
N PRO A 13 -1.13 -6.54 20.92
CA PRO A 13 -0.15 -5.76 21.67
C PRO A 13 1.20 -6.47 21.82
N GLY A 14 2.28 -5.82 21.37
CA GLY A 14 3.64 -6.36 21.42
C GLY A 14 3.91 -7.52 20.47
N GLU A 15 2.97 -7.90 19.60
CA GLU A 15 3.20 -8.91 18.57
C GLU A 15 4.23 -8.39 17.55
N GLU A 16 5.11 -9.29 17.13
CA GLU A 16 6.18 -9.00 16.18
C GLU A 16 5.79 -9.51 14.79
N LEU A 17 6.02 -8.65 13.80
CA LEU A 17 5.93 -8.97 12.38
C LEU A 17 7.34 -9.07 11.81
N GLU A 18 7.73 -10.29 11.41
CA GLU A 18 8.99 -10.55 10.74
C GLU A 18 8.85 -10.36 9.22
N LEU A 19 9.79 -9.62 8.64
CA LEU A 19 9.74 -9.18 7.26
C LEU A 19 11.06 -9.51 6.57
N ALA A 20 11.06 -10.53 5.70
CA ALA A 20 12.21 -10.87 4.86
C ALA A 20 12.50 -9.74 3.87
N ALA A 21 13.77 -9.51 3.50
CA ALA A 21 14.17 -8.44 2.58
C ALA A 21 13.36 -8.42 1.26
N GLY A 22 12.95 -7.23 0.84
CA GLY A 22 12.07 -7.00 -0.30
C GLY A 22 11.48 -5.60 -0.28
N GLY A 23 11.34 -4.99 -1.46
CA GLY A 23 10.78 -3.65 -1.60
C GLY A 23 9.32 -3.60 -1.13
N ARG A 24 9.06 -2.82 -0.08
CA ARG A 24 7.75 -2.76 0.56
C ARG A 24 7.37 -1.36 1.02
N MET A 25 6.07 -1.16 1.12
CA MET A 25 5.44 -0.02 1.75
C MET A 25 4.57 -0.49 2.91
N ILE A 26 4.67 0.20 4.04
CA ILE A 26 3.89 -0.07 5.24
C ILE A 26 3.07 1.17 5.56
N TYR A 27 1.77 1.01 5.74
CA TYR A 27 0.87 2.05 6.23
C TYR A 27 0.17 1.56 7.50
N VAL A 28 0.17 2.40 8.54
CA VAL A 28 -0.50 2.06 9.81
C VAL A 28 -1.93 2.59 9.76
N ALA A 29 -2.92 1.70 9.68
CA ALA A 29 -4.32 2.09 9.65
C ALA A 29 -4.86 2.43 11.04
N SER A 30 -4.40 1.72 12.07
CA SER A 30 -4.70 2.01 13.47
C SER A 30 -3.59 1.49 14.39
N GLY A 31 -3.46 2.10 15.57
CA GLY A 31 -2.42 1.75 16.53
C GLY A 31 -1.04 2.29 16.15
N GLU A 32 0.00 1.52 16.43
CA GLU A 32 1.40 1.88 16.19
C GLU A 32 2.23 0.63 15.92
N ILE A 33 3.19 0.72 15.00
CA ILE A 33 4.20 -0.32 14.81
C ILE A 33 5.60 0.30 14.72
N ALA A 34 6.55 -0.18 15.52
CA ALA A 34 7.94 0.30 15.54
C ALA A 34 8.09 1.84 15.60
N GLY A 35 7.25 2.55 16.36
CA GLY A 35 7.27 4.02 16.43
C GLY A 35 6.49 4.75 15.33
N LEU A 36 5.99 4.03 14.31
CA LEU A 36 5.15 4.57 13.24
C LEU A 36 3.68 4.53 13.68
N HIS A 37 3.05 5.71 13.80
CA HIS A 37 1.68 5.82 14.26
C HIS A 37 0.65 5.76 13.12
N ALA A 38 -0.60 5.46 13.47
CA ALA A 38 -1.74 5.49 12.57
C ALA A 38 -1.77 6.75 11.67
N GLY A 39 -2.11 6.56 10.40
CA GLY A 39 -2.12 7.61 9.39
C GLY A 39 -0.78 7.87 8.70
N HIS A 40 0.30 7.20 9.13
CA HIS A 40 1.62 7.35 8.54
C HIS A 40 2.02 6.12 7.74
N ALA A 41 2.95 6.34 6.79
CA ALA A 41 3.55 5.29 6.00
C ALA A 41 5.07 5.33 6.09
N ALA A 42 5.69 4.20 5.77
CA ALA A 42 7.13 4.07 5.60
C ALA A 42 7.46 3.11 4.45
N PHE A 43 8.51 3.44 3.71
CA PHE A 43 9.12 2.54 2.74
C PHE A 43 10.30 1.80 3.38
N GLY A 44 10.48 0.53 3.01
CA GLY A 44 11.64 -0.27 3.41
C GLY A 44 11.96 -1.34 2.38
N ALA A 45 13.22 -1.77 2.33
CA ALA A 45 13.66 -2.86 1.47
C ALA A 45 14.46 -3.94 2.21
N ASP A 46 15.00 -3.60 3.39
CA ASP A 46 15.80 -4.52 4.20
C ASP A 46 14.92 -5.51 4.97
N GLU A 47 15.57 -6.55 5.50
CA GLU A 47 14.96 -7.42 6.51
C GLU A 47 14.67 -6.61 7.78
N ALA A 48 13.50 -6.83 8.38
CA ALA A 48 13.08 -6.09 9.57
C ALA A 48 12.20 -6.95 10.48
N THR A 49 12.26 -6.65 11.77
CA THR A 49 11.28 -7.12 12.75
C THR A 49 10.59 -5.90 13.31
N LEU A 50 9.26 -5.85 13.17
CA LEU A 50 8.45 -4.72 13.59
C LEU A 50 7.52 -5.14 14.71
N ALA A 51 7.62 -4.50 15.88
CA ALA A 51 6.75 -4.79 17.01
C ALA A 51 5.57 -3.81 17.07
N ALA A 52 4.37 -4.35 17.31
CA ALA A 52 3.19 -3.53 17.58
C ALA A 52 3.29 -2.84 18.94
N GLY A 53 2.72 -1.64 19.02
CA GLY A 53 2.61 -0.88 20.27
C GLY A 53 1.69 -1.52 21.30
N GLN A 54 1.47 -0.82 22.42
CA GLN A 54 0.69 -1.34 23.55
C GLN A 54 -0.79 -1.60 23.24
N ASP A 55 -1.34 -0.94 22.21
CA ASP A 55 -2.73 -1.10 21.78
C ASP A 55 -2.88 -2.10 20.61
N GLY A 56 -1.78 -2.73 20.17
CA GLY A 56 -1.72 -3.48 18.91
C GLY A 56 -1.68 -2.56 17.69
N ALA A 57 -1.84 -3.15 16.50
CA ALA A 57 -1.87 -2.40 15.24
C ALA A 57 -2.66 -3.10 14.15
N THR A 58 -3.27 -2.32 13.27
CA THR A 58 -3.71 -2.79 11.94
C THR A 58 -2.80 -2.14 10.92
N VAL A 59 -2.10 -2.97 10.16
CA VAL A 59 -1.08 -2.54 9.21
C VAL A 59 -1.48 -3.01 7.82
N LEU A 60 -1.42 -2.09 6.87
CA LEU A 60 -1.52 -2.40 5.45
C LEU A 60 -0.10 -2.44 4.88
N ARG A 61 0.26 -3.56 4.27
CA ARG A 61 1.61 -3.78 3.76
C ARG A 61 1.54 -4.16 2.29
N TRP A 62 2.22 -3.38 1.45
CA TRP A 62 2.39 -3.68 0.03
C TRP A 62 3.79 -4.20 -0.19
N GLU A 63 3.93 -5.35 -0.83
CA GLU A 63 5.22 -5.93 -1.18
C GLU A 63 5.31 -6.20 -2.67
N LEU A 64 6.49 -5.88 -3.24
CA LEU A 64 6.87 -6.37 -4.55
C LEU A 64 7.53 -7.74 -4.40
N THR A 65 6.93 -8.75 -5.02
CA THR A 65 7.39 -10.14 -4.96
C THR A 65 7.51 -10.73 -6.35
N GLU A 66 8.43 -11.68 -6.55
CA GLU A 66 8.54 -12.42 -7.81
C GLU A 66 7.61 -13.64 -7.90
N TRP A 67 6.95 -13.95 -6.79
CA TRP A 67 6.01 -15.06 -6.63
C TRP A 67 4.63 -14.54 -6.19
N SER A 68 3.58 -15.26 -6.62
CA SER A 68 2.25 -15.09 -6.06
C SER A 68 2.21 -15.71 -4.65
N VAL A 69 1.53 -15.04 -3.73
CA VAL A 69 1.55 -15.37 -2.31
C VAL A 69 0.11 -15.61 -1.89
N GLU A 70 -0.18 -16.80 -1.36
CA GLU A 70 -1.56 -17.26 -1.13
C GLU A 70 -2.30 -16.45 -0.06
N ASP A 71 -1.57 -15.83 0.88
CA ASP A 71 -2.15 -15.09 2.00
C ASP A 71 -2.36 -13.59 1.70
N ALA A 72 -2.04 -13.13 0.48
CA ALA A 72 -2.27 -11.75 0.10
C ALA A 72 -3.77 -11.46 0.00
N LYS A 73 -4.19 -10.31 0.55
CA LYS A 73 -5.55 -9.82 0.44
C LYS A 73 -5.93 -9.50 -1.01
N LEU A 74 -4.98 -8.95 -1.75
CA LEU A 74 -5.07 -8.71 -3.19
C LEU A 74 -3.66 -8.77 -3.77
N SER A 75 -3.51 -9.43 -4.92
CA SER A 75 -2.25 -9.47 -5.66
C SER A 75 -2.52 -9.10 -7.12
N ALA A 76 -1.71 -8.19 -7.64
CA ALA A 76 -1.79 -7.71 -9.01
C ALA A 76 -0.44 -7.94 -9.69
N HIS A 77 -0.48 -8.50 -10.89
CA HIS A 77 0.71 -8.56 -11.74
C HIS A 77 1.07 -7.16 -12.21
N VAL A 78 2.35 -6.81 -12.11
CA VAL A 78 2.88 -5.52 -12.57
C VAL A 78 3.91 -5.77 -13.65
N GLU A 79 3.72 -5.12 -14.79
CA GLU A 79 4.69 -5.11 -15.89
C GLU A 79 5.55 -3.85 -15.76
N LEU A 80 6.82 -4.05 -15.42
CA LEU A 80 7.81 -2.99 -15.26
C LEU A 80 8.89 -3.14 -16.31
N ASP A 81 9.38 -2.02 -16.85
CA ASP A 81 10.54 -2.02 -17.74
C ASP A 81 11.79 -2.36 -16.91
N PRO A 82 12.50 -3.46 -17.22
CA PRO A 82 13.70 -3.87 -16.47
C PRO A 82 14.87 -2.89 -16.59
N TRP A 83 14.80 -1.89 -17.47
CA TRP A 83 15.83 -0.88 -17.66
C TRP A 83 15.49 0.49 -17.08
N ALA A 84 14.31 0.64 -16.49
CA ALA A 84 13.88 1.87 -15.85
C ALA A 84 13.96 1.78 -14.33
N ASP A 85 14.22 2.92 -13.69
CA ASP A 85 14.15 3.06 -12.24
C ASP A 85 12.73 3.41 -11.82
N TYR A 86 12.22 2.72 -10.80
CA TYR A 86 10.88 2.94 -10.25
C TYR A 86 10.93 3.35 -8.79
N ILE A 87 9.93 4.13 -8.38
CA ILE A 87 9.67 4.52 -7.01
C ILE A 87 8.33 3.94 -6.59
N MET A 88 8.32 3.31 -5.42
CA MET A 88 7.09 2.92 -4.75
C MET A 88 6.62 4.10 -3.89
N ARG A 89 5.38 4.55 -4.11
CA ARG A 89 4.84 5.73 -3.46
C ARG A 89 3.52 5.43 -2.76
N CYS A 90 3.42 5.83 -1.50
CA CYS A 90 2.21 5.76 -0.71
C CYS A 90 1.49 7.11 -0.76
N GLU A 91 0.24 7.10 -1.22
CA GLU A 91 -0.61 8.27 -1.33
C GLU A 91 -1.86 8.07 -0.50
N ALA A 92 -2.24 9.07 0.28
CA ALA A 92 -3.55 9.14 0.90
C ALA A 92 -4.40 10.18 0.19
N SER A 93 -5.65 9.85 -0.05
CA SER A 93 -6.60 10.77 -0.66
C SER A 93 -8.00 10.58 -0.07
N SER A 94 -8.80 11.63 -0.19
CA SER A 94 -10.23 11.57 0.02
C SER A 94 -10.92 11.63 -1.33
N ALA A 95 -11.88 10.75 -1.57
CA ALA A 95 -12.74 10.82 -2.74
C ALA A 95 -13.68 12.03 -2.60
N THR A 96 -13.18 13.22 -2.93
CA THR A 96 -13.98 14.43 -3.16
C THR A 96 -13.71 14.92 -4.58
N GLY A 97 -14.39 14.32 -5.56
CA GLY A 97 -14.23 14.68 -6.98
C GLY A 97 -13.03 14.01 -7.66
N ALA A 98 -13.12 12.67 -7.75
CA ALA A 98 -12.24 11.72 -8.45
C ALA A 98 -11.08 12.31 -9.29
N GLY A 99 -9.85 11.96 -8.91
CA GLY A 99 -8.71 11.98 -9.81
C GLY A 99 -8.46 10.57 -10.34
N GLU A 100 -8.25 10.44 -11.65
CA GLU A 100 -7.76 9.21 -12.28
C GLU A 100 -6.29 9.03 -11.90
N GLY A 101 -5.94 7.89 -11.29
CA GLY A 101 -4.55 7.43 -11.26
C GLY A 101 -4.27 6.66 -12.55
N SER A 102 -3.16 6.93 -13.23
CA SER A 102 -2.74 6.16 -14.40
C SER A 102 -1.63 5.14 -14.09
N ASP A 103 -1.03 5.25 -12.91
CA ASP A 103 0.09 4.42 -12.48
C ASP A 103 -0.39 3.07 -11.92
N PRO A 104 0.30 1.96 -12.24
CA PRO A 104 -0.05 0.66 -11.70
C PRO A 104 0.14 0.64 -10.18
N GLY A 105 -0.81 0.04 -9.47
CA GLY A 105 -0.82 0.07 -8.02
C GLY A 105 -1.96 -0.71 -7.39
N ILE A 106 -2.02 -0.69 -6.07
CA ILE A 106 -3.14 -1.23 -5.29
C ILE A 106 -3.62 -0.19 -4.28
N GLY A 107 -4.90 0.12 -4.34
CA GLY A 107 -5.60 0.94 -3.35
C GLY A 107 -6.30 0.13 -2.27
N CYS A 108 -6.53 0.75 -1.12
CA CYS A 108 -7.28 0.19 -0.01
C CYS A 108 -8.16 1.27 0.65
N VAL A 109 -9.46 0.98 0.79
CA VAL A 109 -10.42 1.88 1.43
C VAL A 109 -10.13 1.91 2.92
N LEU A 110 -9.95 3.09 3.50
CA LEU A 110 -9.77 3.23 4.95
C LEU A 110 -11.12 3.43 5.65
N ARG A 111 -11.98 4.28 5.07
CA ARG A 111 -13.28 4.62 5.66
C ARG A 111 -14.25 5.13 4.61
N GLY A 112 -15.54 4.93 4.87
CA GLY A 112 -16.63 5.50 4.10
C GLY A 112 -17.19 4.53 3.09
N GLU A 113 -17.85 5.09 2.07
CA GLU A 113 -18.48 4.35 0.97
C GLU A 113 -17.81 4.81 -0.32
N LEU A 114 -16.94 3.96 -0.85
CA LEU A 114 -16.24 4.19 -2.10
C LEU A 114 -16.79 3.22 -3.15
N SER A 115 -17.06 3.72 -4.34
CA SER A 115 -17.35 2.89 -5.50
C SER A 115 -16.11 2.87 -6.40
N VAL A 116 -15.69 1.68 -6.81
CA VAL A 116 -14.55 1.42 -7.70
C VAL A 116 -15.09 0.75 -8.94
N ASP A 117 -14.90 1.37 -10.11
CA ASP A 117 -15.46 0.90 -11.39
C ASP A 117 -16.98 0.62 -11.34
N GLY A 118 -17.69 1.42 -10.54
CA GLY A 118 -19.13 1.29 -10.32
C GLY A 118 -19.54 0.28 -9.24
N GLU A 119 -18.60 -0.47 -8.64
CA GLU A 119 -18.87 -1.42 -7.56
C GLU A 119 -18.54 -0.86 -6.18
N LEU A 120 -19.46 -1.03 -5.22
CA LEU A 120 -19.26 -0.56 -3.85
C LEU A 120 -18.19 -1.40 -3.13
N VAL A 121 -17.11 -0.76 -2.70
CA VAL A 121 -16.03 -1.36 -1.92
C VAL A 121 -16.17 -0.94 -0.45
N ARG A 122 -16.21 -1.94 0.44
CA ARG A 122 -16.33 -1.74 1.89
C ARG A 122 -15.03 -1.23 2.50
N PRO A 123 -15.03 -0.68 3.73
CA PRO A 123 -13.80 -0.39 4.47
C PRO A 123 -12.85 -1.59 4.50
N PHE A 124 -11.57 -1.30 4.31
CA PHE A 124 -10.48 -2.23 4.06
C PHE A 124 -10.59 -3.06 2.78
N GLY A 125 -11.61 -2.86 1.94
CA GLY A 125 -11.63 -3.45 0.61
C GLY A 125 -10.53 -2.84 -0.27
N ALA A 126 -9.95 -3.66 -1.15
CA ALA A 126 -8.82 -3.30 -1.98
C ALA A 126 -9.18 -3.38 -3.48
N TRP A 127 -8.44 -2.66 -4.31
CA TRP A 127 -8.58 -2.68 -5.76
C TRP A 127 -7.23 -2.45 -6.44
N THR A 128 -7.16 -2.78 -7.73
CA THR A 128 -6.00 -2.52 -8.59
C THR A 128 -6.17 -1.22 -9.33
N GLU A 129 -5.12 -0.40 -9.39
CA GLU A 129 -5.07 0.78 -10.26
C GLU A 129 -4.63 0.37 -11.70
N PRO A 130 -5.07 1.09 -12.75
CA PRO A 130 -5.98 2.24 -12.69
C PRO A 130 -7.43 1.82 -12.44
N ALA A 131 -8.17 2.62 -11.67
CA ALA A 131 -9.62 2.43 -11.47
C ALA A 131 -10.40 3.76 -11.40
N GLU A 132 -11.67 3.72 -11.78
CA GLU A 132 -12.59 4.85 -11.65
C GLU A 132 -13.16 4.92 -10.22
N LEU A 133 -12.80 5.97 -9.48
CA LEU A 133 -13.22 6.14 -8.09
C LEU A 133 -14.37 7.13 -7.96
N SER A 134 -15.39 6.80 -7.18
CA SER A 134 -16.46 7.75 -6.83
C SER A 134 -17.00 7.50 -5.42
N GLY A 135 -17.77 8.46 -4.89
CA GLY A 135 -18.40 8.33 -3.57
C GLY A 135 -17.82 9.28 -2.53
N ARG A 136 -17.85 8.85 -1.26
CA ARG A 136 -17.39 9.63 -0.11
C ARG A 136 -16.65 8.73 0.86
N GLY A 137 -15.33 8.82 0.83
CA GLY A 137 -14.47 8.02 1.68
C GLY A 137 -13.03 8.49 1.64
N SER A 138 -12.23 7.91 2.51
CA SER A 138 -10.77 8.04 2.47
C SER A 138 -10.16 6.71 2.11
N PHE A 139 -9.04 6.77 1.40
CA PHE A 139 -8.28 5.61 1.01
C PHE A 139 -6.79 5.92 1.02
N VAL A 140 -6.01 4.85 1.01
CA VAL A 140 -4.58 4.88 0.76
C VAL A 140 -4.30 4.01 -0.45
N ARG A 141 -3.32 4.39 -1.27
CA ARG A 141 -2.86 3.57 -2.38
C ARG A 141 -1.36 3.56 -2.45
N VAL A 142 -0.84 2.44 -2.94
CA VAL A 142 0.56 2.32 -3.32
C VAL A 142 0.64 2.16 -4.82
N VAL A 143 1.33 3.10 -5.46
CA VAL A 143 1.57 3.12 -6.90
C VAL A 143 3.06 2.97 -7.19
N LEU A 144 3.37 2.42 -8.35
CA LEU A 144 4.72 2.34 -8.90
C LEU A 144 4.85 3.39 -10.00
N VAL A 145 5.70 4.39 -9.75
CA VAL A 145 5.94 5.50 -10.67
C VAL A 145 7.36 5.44 -11.19
N LEU A 146 7.60 5.89 -12.42
CA LEU A 146 8.96 6.10 -12.91
C LEU A 146 9.67 7.11 -12.02
N ALA A 147 10.94 6.87 -11.70
CA ALA A 147 11.70 7.72 -10.79
C ALA A 147 11.83 9.17 -11.30
N GLU A 148 11.85 9.37 -12.62
CA GLU A 148 11.87 10.70 -13.25
C GLU A 148 10.54 11.45 -13.12
N ASP A 149 9.44 10.74 -12.94
CA ASP A 149 8.07 11.29 -12.84
C ASP A 149 7.59 11.40 -11.39
N ALA A 150 8.47 11.18 -10.40
CA ALA A 150 8.16 11.22 -8.98
C ALA A 150 7.90 12.65 -8.45
N ASN A 151 6.89 13.29 -9.00
CA ASN A 151 6.37 14.59 -8.58
C ASN A 151 5.06 14.39 -7.81
N GLY A 152 4.83 15.18 -6.75
CA GLY A 152 3.59 15.17 -5.96
C GLY A 152 3.81 14.85 -4.48
N ASP A 153 2.75 15.01 -3.69
CA ASP A 153 2.76 14.75 -2.25
C ASP A 153 2.57 13.25 -1.98
N ALA A 154 3.47 12.67 -1.18
CA ALA A 154 3.41 11.29 -0.73
C ALA A 154 3.48 11.20 0.80
N LEU A 155 2.80 10.22 1.38
CA LEU A 155 2.99 9.88 2.79
C LEU A 155 4.36 9.26 3.03
N ALA A 156 4.82 8.44 2.08
CA ALA A 156 6.15 7.85 2.04
C ALA A 156 6.49 7.45 0.60
N GLN A 157 7.77 7.44 0.28
CA GLN A 157 8.27 6.97 -1.00
C GLN A 157 9.68 6.42 -0.87
N GLY A 158 10.05 5.51 -1.76
CA GLY A 158 11.41 5.01 -1.85
C GLY A 158 11.68 4.28 -3.16
N THR A 159 12.96 4.21 -3.50
CA THR A 159 13.43 3.56 -4.72
C THR A 159 13.23 2.06 -4.62
N VAL A 160 12.60 1.48 -5.63
CA VAL A 160 12.56 0.04 -5.82
C VAL A 160 13.84 -0.34 -6.58
N ARG A 161 14.63 -1.24 -5.99
CA ARG A 161 15.69 -1.94 -6.73
C ARG A 161 15.25 -3.37 -6.87
N LEU A 162 15.00 -3.79 -8.11
CA LEU A 162 14.70 -5.17 -8.47
C LEU A 162 16.01 -5.92 -8.72
#